data_AF-A0A7K1L3K9-F1
#
_entry.id   AF-A0A7K1L3K9-F1
#
_cell.length_a   1.000
_cell.length_b   1.000
_cell.length_c   1.000
_cell.angle_alpha   90.00
_cell.angle_beta   90.00
_cell.angle_gamma   90.00
#
_symmetry.space_group_name_H-M   'P 1'
#
loop_
_entity.id
_entity.type
_entity.pdbx_description
1 polymer ?
#
loop_
_entity_poly.entity_id
_entity_poly.type
_entity_poly.pdbx_seq_one_letter_code
_entity_poly.pdbx_strand_id
1 'polypeptide(L)'
;MSSTARIDGALRTPALGPDATMVFSGGWFAVYDWSADRAVDGPRRIPYPAPFDRDLAGAVPGQGDFTAFHYVFKDGQYLRLRASDGLPDGAPADTASNWDLPAGWTSVDAVFAGGGVKSQFAYFFRGDQYSRFDWTTNARSPGYPKPFAPNWHATGAFTAGIDGEIPGLLSFDMKAYLFRTAASAVDDDGHPVAAGLGKSVSAPIYARYDYNSEQFEFTVTDPFEVVTRWPGLLPLLDAGAATDVALGWVARASAALNGPVTPAITTAFGNHFAMTGTIDTTVVRARLGEIQTRLAAIPTAFQWTPGLGFAAQTSQGLLTEVGDRFSTSHGPNGRAAVLIHEAVHFTFGSGPDVPEWSGATIAGRTFGIATDPATGASLGAYSALTTAAALTNPSSYAAFAQEVALGSDTRFGDARRQE
;
A
#
# COMPACT_ATOMS: atom_id res chain seq x y z
N MET A 1 -13.76 -2.44 4.86
CA MET A 1 -13.05 -2.23 3.56
C MET A 1 -11.57 -2.59 3.74
N SER A 2 -11.00 -3.55 3.01
CA SER A 2 -9.69 -4.17 3.31
C SER A 2 -8.41 -3.43 2.86
N SER A 3 -7.26 -3.96 3.27
CA SER A 3 -5.98 -3.59 2.66
C SER A 3 -5.99 -3.88 1.16
N THR A 4 -5.25 -3.09 0.39
CA THR A 4 -5.00 -3.31 -1.05
C THR A 4 -3.52 -3.49 -1.36
N ALA A 5 -2.68 -3.56 -0.32
CA ALA A 5 -1.25 -3.74 -0.48
C ALA A 5 -0.97 -5.10 -1.13
N ARG A 6 -0.26 -5.08 -2.27
CA ARG A 6 0.29 -6.27 -2.92
C ARG A 6 1.73 -6.42 -2.45
N ILE A 7 2.05 -7.53 -1.77
CA ILE A 7 3.43 -7.81 -1.41
C ILE A 7 4.17 -8.25 -2.68
N ASP A 8 5.10 -7.43 -3.13
CA ASP A 8 5.91 -7.65 -4.33
C ASP A 8 7.15 -8.52 -4.03
N GLY A 9 7.53 -8.59 -2.75
CA GLY A 9 8.68 -9.34 -2.27
C GLY A 9 9.32 -8.66 -1.07
N ALA A 10 10.43 -9.21 -0.61
CA ALA A 10 11.13 -8.68 0.54
C ALA A 10 12.64 -8.91 0.45
N LEU A 11 13.42 -8.02 1.05
CA LEU A 11 14.88 -8.12 1.05
C LEU A 11 15.47 -7.69 2.38
N ARG A 12 16.42 -8.48 2.87
CA ARG A 12 17.27 -8.09 4.00
C ARG A 12 18.43 -7.24 3.50
N THR A 13 18.78 -6.20 4.25
CA THR A 13 19.98 -5.42 4.00
C THR A 13 20.79 -5.30 5.29
N PRO A 14 22.13 -5.28 5.24
CA PRO A 14 22.95 -5.15 6.45
C PRO A 14 22.63 -3.90 7.28
N ALA A 15 22.12 -2.84 6.63
CA ALA A 15 21.77 -1.59 7.28
C ALA A 15 20.61 -1.70 8.29
N LEU A 16 19.75 -2.72 8.18
CA LEU A 16 18.58 -2.89 9.05
C LEU A 16 18.85 -3.77 10.28
N GLY A 17 19.99 -4.44 10.34
CA GLY A 17 20.27 -5.47 11.34
C GLY A 17 19.75 -6.87 10.95
N PRO A 18 20.00 -7.88 11.79
CA PRO A 18 19.78 -9.29 11.43
C PRO A 18 18.31 -9.71 11.39
N ASP A 19 17.44 -9.00 12.13
CA ASP A 19 16.07 -9.41 12.41
C ASP A 19 15.04 -8.60 11.63
N ALA A 20 15.48 -7.71 10.74
CA ALA A 20 14.63 -6.78 10.02
C ALA A 20 14.67 -7.02 8.50
N THR A 21 13.52 -6.83 7.85
CA THR A 21 13.35 -7.05 6.41
C THR A 21 12.61 -5.89 5.77
N MET A 22 13.10 -5.40 4.62
CA MET A 22 12.36 -4.48 3.75
C MET A 22 11.28 -5.27 3.03
N VAL A 23 10.02 -4.89 3.18
CA VAL A 23 8.89 -5.50 2.47
C VAL A 23 8.38 -4.50 1.43
N PHE A 24 8.32 -4.91 0.17
CA PHE A 24 7.99 -4.06 -0.97
C PHE A 24 6.52 -4.20 -1.36
N SER A 25 5.90 -3.08 -1.73
CA SER A 25 4.56 -3.01 -2.33
C SER A 25 4.45 -1.77 -3.19
N GLY A 26 4.24 -1.96 -4.49
CA GLY A 26 4.21 -0.88 -5.47
C GLY A 26 5.52 -0.09 -5.46
N GLY A 27 5.45 1.24 -5.36
CA GLY A 27 6.62 2.13 -5.26
C GLY A 27 7.16 2.33 -3.84
N TRP A 28 6.77 1.49 -2.88
CA TRP A 28 7.02 1.71 -1.45
C TRP A 28 7.56 0.46 -0.76
N PHE A 29 8.23 0.69 0.37
CA PHE A 29 8.56 -0.35 1.33
C PHE A 29 8.28 0.09 2.77
N ALA A 30 8.08 -0.89 3.63
CA ALA A 30 8.13 -0.76 5.09
C ALA A 30 9.13 -1.78 5.65
N VAL A 31 9.64 -1.53 6.86
CA VAL A 31 10.58 -2.43 7.53
C VAL A 31 9.82 -3.23 8.58
N TYR A 32 9.79 -4.55 8.42
CA TYR A 32 9.26 -5.49 9.42
C TYR A 32 10.39 -6.02 10.29
N ASP A 33 10.27 -5.88 11.60
CA ASP A 33 11.20 -6.43 12.58
C ASP A 33 10.60 -7.69 13.21
N TRP A 34 11.29 -8.82 13.05
CA TRP A 34 10.86 -10.13 13.50
C TRP A 34 11.03 -10.35 15.01
N SER A 35 11.93 -9.60 15.65
CA SER A 35 12.09 -9.64 17.10
C SER A 35 10.96 -8.87 17.79
N ALA A 36 10.59 -7.71 17.24
CA ALA A 36 9.49 -6.89 17.71
C ALA A 36 8.11 -7.40 17.24
N ASP A 37 8.09 -8.27 16.23
CA ASP A 37 6.91 -8.80 15.55
C ASP A 37 5.94 -7.70 15.06
N ARG A 38 6.52 -6.68 14.41
CA ARG A 38 5.79 -5.53 13.85
C ARG A 38 6.63 -4.75 12.86
N ALA A 39 5.97 -3.90 12.08
CA ALA A 39 6.65 -2.87 11.33
C ALA A 39 7.24 -1.79 12.26
N VAL A 40 8.46 -1.35 11.95
CA VAL A 40 9.23 -0.38 12.77
C VAL A 40 9.64 0.87 12.02
N ASP A 41 9.53 0.88 10.68
CA ASP A 41 9.87 2.02 9.83
C ASP A 41 9.08 1.95 8.51
N GLY A 42 8.89 3.09 7.87
CA GLY A 42 8.10 3.24 6.65
C GLY A 42 6.85 4.12 6.82
N PRO A 43 6.11 4.37 5.72
CA PRO A 43 6.46 3.98 4.35
C PRO A 43 7.63 4.79 3.80
N ARG A 44 8.49 4.15 3.00
CA ARG A 44 9.60 4.79 2.27
C ARG A 44 9.58 4.41 0.79
N ARG A 45 10.07 5.30 -0.07
CA ARG A 45 10.23 5.00 -1.50
C ARG A 45 11.29 3.92 -1.70
N ILE A 46 11.04 3.00 -2.63
CA ILE A 46 12.05 2.04 -3.05
C ILE A 46 13.25 2.82 -3.64
N PRO A 47 14.47 2.64 -3.10
CA PRO A 47 15.61 3.53 -3.40
C PRO A 47 16.40 3.09 -4.64
N TYR A 48 15.78 2.35 -5.56
CA TYR A 48 16.43 1.83 -6.76
C TYR A 48 16.12 2.72 -7.97
N PRO A 49 16.97 2.73 -9.02
CA PRO A 49 16.65 3.45 -10.25
C PRO A 49 15.47 2.81 -10.98
N ALA A 50 14.71 3.63 -11.71
CA ALA A 50 13.67 3.13 -12.60
C ALA A 50 14.25 2.11 -13.61
N PRO A 51 13.51 1.03 -13.94
CA PRO A 51 12.13 0.73 -13.51
C PRO A 51 12.02 -0.01 -12.16
N PHE A 52 13.11 -0.23 -11.44
CA PHE A 52 13.13 -1.00 -10.18
C PHE A 52 12.69 -0.19 -8.95
N ASP A 53 12.22 1.04 -9.14
CA ASP A 53 11.67 1.90 -8.09
C ASP A 53 10.23 1.54 -7.72
N ARG A 54 9.64 0.53 -8.36
CA ARG A 54 8.26 0.08 -8.13
C ARG A 54 7.92 -1.29 -8.69
N ASP A 55 6.81 -1.84 -8.19
CA ASP A 55 6.06 -2.97 -8.76
C ASP A 55 6.98 -4.17 -9.05
N LEU A 56 7.87 -4.47 -8.10
CA LEU A 56 8.87 -5.51 -8.27
C LEU A 56 8.20 -6.87 -8.47
N ALA A 57 8.85 -7.74 -9.24
CA ALA A 57 8.48 -9.16 -9.29
C ALA A 57 9.08 -9.93 -8.11
N GLY A 58 9.99 -9.34 -7.34
CA GLY A 58 10.62 -9.99 -6.19
C GLY A 58 12.04 -9.53 -5.97
N ALA A 59 12.62 -10.03 -4.88
CA ALA A 59 13.99 -9.80 -4.50
C ALA A 59 14.59 -11.05 -3.85
N VAL A 60 15.86 -11.34 -4.11
CA VAL A 60 16.56 -12.48 -3.49
C VAL A 60 17.98 -12.10 -3.07
N PRO A 61 18.45 -12.58 -1.90
CA PRO A 61 19.87 -12.56 -1.60
C PRO A 61 20.60 -13.63 -2.42
N GLY A 62 21.79 -13.30 -2.91
CA GLY A 62 22.69 -14.26 -3.53
C GLY A 62 23.20 -15.29 -2.51
N GLN A 63 23.49 -16.49 -2.99
CA GLN A 63 23.99 -17.61 -2.17
C GLN A 63 25.31 -18.14 -2.71
N GLY A 64 26.06 -18.88 -1.88
CA GLY A 64 27.37 -19.41 -2.24
C GLY A 64 28.33 -18.30 -2.70
N ASP A 65 28.89 -18.48 -3.91
CA ASP A 65 29.83 -17.52 -4.52
C ASP A 65 29.19 -16.15 -4.83
N PHE A 66 27.86 -16.03 -4.71
CA PHE A 66 27.10 -14.81 -5.01
C PHE A 66 26.64 -14.04 -3.77
N THR A 67 27.07 -14.44 -2.56
CA THR A 67 26.69 -13.79 -1.29
C THR A 67 27.06 -12.30 -1.19
N ALA A 68 27.99 -11.83 -2.03
CA ALA A 68 28.32 -10.42 -2.15
C ALA A 68 27.21 -9.57 -2.82
N PHE A 69 26.15 -10.20 -3.32
CA PHE A 69 25.11 -9.54 -4.12
C PHE A 69 23.70 -9.87 -3.66
N HIS A 70 22.80 -8.91 -3.86
CA HIS A 70 21.35 -9.11 -3.87
C HIS A 70 20.82 -8.81 -5.29
N TYR A 71 19.61 -9.26 -5.56
CA TYR A 71 19.00 -9.13 -6.89
C TYR A 71 17.54 -8.71 -6.73
N VAL A 72 17.11 -7.69 -7.46
CA VAL A 72 15.71 -7.28 -7.56
C VAL A 72 15.24 -7.42 -9.00
N PHE A 73 14.00 -7.83 -9.22
CA PHE A 73 13.49 -8.23 -10.53
C PHE A 73 12.31 -7.37 -10.96
N LYS A 74 12.27 -6.98 -12.23
CA LYS A 74 11.19 -6.20 -12.84
C LYS A 74 11.15 -6.40 -14.34
N ASP A 75 9.97 -6.63 -14.91
CA ASP A 75 9.71 -6.65 -16.37
C ASP A 75 10.70 -7.49 -17.20
N GLY A 76 11.11 -8.65 -16.69
CA GLY A 76 12.07 -9.52 -17.39
C GLY A 76 13.53 -9.09 -17.27
N GLN A 77 13.81 -8.04 -16.50
CA GLN A 77 15.16 -7.62 -16.13
C GLN A 77 15.41 -7.83 -14.63
N TYR A 78 16.68 -7.88 -14.26
CA TYR A 78 17.11 -7.81 -12.87
C TYR A 78 18.16 -6.72 -12.69
N LEU A 79 18.18 -6.14 -11.50
CA LEU A 79 19.22 -5.24 -11.04
C LEU A 79 20.02 -5.94 -9.96
N ARG A 80 21.33 -6.10 -10.19
CA ARG A 80 22.26 -6.61 -9.19
C ARG A 80 22.66 -5.48 -8.26
N LEU A 81 22.56 -5.73 -6.96
CA LEU A 81 22.92 -4.80 -5.89
C LEU A 81 24.09 -5.40 -5.11
N ARG A 82 25.03 -4.57 -4.64
CA ARG A 82 26.02 -5.05 -3.67
C ARG A 82 25.33 -5.29 -2.34
N ALA A 83 25.56 -6.46 -1.75
CA ALA A 83 24.96 -6.80 -0.46
C ALA A 83 25.43 -5.85 0.67
N SER A 84 26.63 -5.27 0.55
CA SER A 84 27.25 -4.41 1.58
C SER A 84 26.55 -3.06 1.77
N ASP A 85 26.06 -2.45 0.70
CA ASP A 85 25.52 -1.08 0.70
C ASP A 85 24.14 -0.96 0.01
N GLY A 86 23.67 -2.03 -0.63
CA GLY A 86 22.41 -2.05 -1.38
C GLY A 86 22.43 -1.24 -2.67
N LEU A 87 23.60 -0.75 -3.11
CA LEU A 87 23.74 0.06 -4.32
C LEU A 87 23.91 -0.82 -5.57
N PRO A 88 23.47 -0.33 -6.75
CA PRO A 88 23.65 -1.04 -8.01
C PRO A 88 25.11 -1.43 -8.31
N ASP A 89 25.28 -2.65 -8.79
CA ASP A 89 26.53 -3.23 -9.32
C ASP A 89 26.40 -3.49 -10.82
N GLY A 90 26.42 -2.41 -11.60
CA GLY A 90 26.27 -2.45 -13.06
C GLY A 90 24.87 -2.08 -13.55
N ALA A 91 24.71 -2.16 -14.87
CA ALA A 91 23.43 -1.89 -15.52
C ALA A 91 22.44 -3.07 -15.32
N PRO A 92 21.12 -2.81 -15.40
CA PRO A 92 20.13 -3.88 -15.46
C PRO A 92 20.44 -4.89 -16.56
N ALA A 93 20.21 -6.17 -16.28
CA ALA A 93 20.47 -7.27 -17.19
C ALA A 93 19.21 -8.12 -17.41
N ASP A 94 19.17 -8.84 -18.53
CA ASP A 94 18.06 -9.74 -18.87
C ASP A 94 17.97 -10.91 -17.88
N THR A 95 16.80 -11.13 -17.30
CA THR A 95 16.60 -12.19 -16.31
C THR A 95 16.67 -13.56 -16.96
N ALA A 96 16.03 -13.75 -18.12
CA ALA A 96 15.88 -15.08 -18.70
C ALA A 96 17.21 -15.74 -19.05
N SER A 97 18.10 -15.02 -19.71
CA SER A 97 19.42 -15.51 -20.13
C SER A 97 20.40 -15.69 -18.96
N ASN A 98 20.37 -14.81 -17.96
CA ASN A 98 21.32 -14.87 -16.83
C ASN A 98 20.90 -15.84 -15.72
N TRP A 99 19.61 -16.18 -15.64
CA TRP A 99 19.05 -17.11 -14.65
C TRP A 99 18.57 -18.43 -15.27
N ASP A 100 18.95 -18.70 -16.52
CA ASP A 100 18.61 -19.91 -17.28
C ASP A 100 17.11 -20.24 -17.25
N LEU A 101 16.27 -19.21 -17.40
CA LEU A 101 14.82 -19.38 -17.41
C LEU A 101 14.35 -20.01 -18.74
N PRO A 102 13.20 -20.71 -18.73
CA PRO A 102 12.66 -21.35 -19.93
C PRO A 102 12.45 -20.35 -21.08
N ALA A 103 12.67 -20.82 -22.32
CA ALA A 103 12.38 -20.02 -23.50
C ALA A 103 10.92 -19.53 -23.50
N GLY A 104 10.73 -18.22 -23.72
CA GLY A 104 9.41 -17.58 -23.66
C GLY A 104 9.06 -16.96 -22.30
N TRP A 105 9.87 -17.19 -21.25
CA TRP A 105 9.75 -16.48 -19.97
C TRP A 105 10.36 -15.07 -20.06
N THR A 106 9.75 -14.20 -20.86
CA THR A 106 10.13 -12.78 -21.03
C THR A 106 9.88 -11.90 -19.80
N SER A 107 9.23 -12.45 -18.78
CA SER A 107 8.85 -11.83 -17.50
C SER A 107 8.48 -12.93 -16.51
N VAL A 108 8.40 -12.58 -15.24
CA VAL A 108 8.03 -13.46 -14.14
C VAL A 108 7.01 -12.74 -13.24
N ASP A 109 6.13 -13.52 -12.61
CA ASP A 109 5.05 -13.02 -11.76
C ASP A 109 5.54 -12.80 -10.31
N ALA A 110 6.42 -13.70 -9.86
CA ALA A 110 7.06 -13.64 -8.55
C ALA A 110 8.48 -14.24 -8.60
N VAL A 111 9.37 -13.77 -7.74
CA VAL A 111 10.71 -14.33 -7.49
C VAL A 111 10.99 -14.33 -5.99
N PHE A 112 11.40 -15.47 -5.44
CA PHE A 112 11.78 -15.53 -4.03
C PHE A 112 12.87 -16.57 -3.74
N ALA A 113 13.52 -16.41 -2.59
CA ALA A 113 14.61 -17.27 -2.15
C ALA A 113 14.09 -18.48 -1.38
N GLY A 114 14.75 -19.63 -1.53
CA GLY A 114 14.51 -20.77 -0.66
C GLY A 114 15.05 -20.55 0.75
N GLY A 115 14.48 -21.26 1.73
CA GLY A 115 14.94 -21.31 3.13
C GLY A 115 15.19 -22.75 3.58
N GLY A 116 15.70 -22.94 4.81
CA GLY A 116 15.97 -24.26 5.37
C GLY A 116 16.81 -25.17 4.44
N VAL A 117 16.34 -26.40 4.21
CA VAL A 117 16.97 -27.37 3.29
C VAL A 117 16.92 -26.96 1.81
N LYS A 118 16.26 -25.84 1.49
CA LYS A 118 16.15 -25.27 0.13
C LYS A 118 16.89 -23.95 -0.02
N SER A 119 17.70 -23.54 0.96
CA SER A 119 18.42 -22.26 0.96
C SER A 119 19.34 -22.03 -0.25
N GLN A 120 19.81 -23.11 -0.89
CA GLN A 120 20.63 -23.07 -2.10
C GLN A 120 19.84 -22.77 -3.39
N PHE A 121 18.53 -22.56 -3.33
CA PHE A 121 17.68 -22.35 -4.49
C PHE A 121 17.05 -20.95 -4.52
N ALA A 122 16.83 -20.44 -5.73
CA ALA A 122 15.90 -19.35 -6.00
C ALA A 122 14.77 -19.87 -6.89
N TYR A 123 13.58 -19.32 -6.72
CA TYR A 123 12.37 -19.77 -7.41
C TYR A 123 11.75 -18.63 -8.21
N PHE A 124 11.44 -18.90 -9.47
CA PHE A 124 10.83 -17.96 -10.41
C PHE A 124 9.48 -18.50 -10.84
N PHE A 125 8.43 -17.69 -10.79
CA PHE A 125 7.05 -18.10 -11.07
C PHE A 125 6.54 -17.42 -12.32
N ARG A 126 5.79 -18.16 -13.15
CA ARG A 126 5.09 -17.61 -14.30
C ARG A 126 3.85 -18.47 -14.60
N GLY A 127 2.68 -17.88 -14.52
CA GLY A 127 1.40 -18.56 -14.65
C GLY A 127 1.26 -19.68 -13.63
N ASP A 128 0.92 -20.88 -14.11
CA ASP A 128 0.78 -22.08 -13.29
C ASP A 128 2.09 -22.87 -13.14
N GLN A 129 3.24 -22.30 -13.50
CA GLN A 129 4.54 -22.95 -13.48
C GLN A 129 5.57 -22.20 -12.63
N TYR A 130 6.61 -22.94 -12.21
CA TYR A 130 7.78 -22.37 -11.55
C TYR A 130 9.08 -22.99 -12.08
N SER A 131 10.14 -22.18 -12.14
CA SER A 131 11.52 -22.58 -12.42
C SER A 131 12.33 -22.49 -11.14
N ARG A 132 13.22 -23.46 -10.90
CA ARG A 132 14.11 -23.49 -9.74
C ARG A 132 15.55 -23.31 -10.21
N PHE A 133 16.17 -22.22 -9.80
CA PHE A 133 17.58 -21.94 -10.03
C PHE A 133 18.41 -22.49 -8.87
N ASP A 134 19.52 -23.14 -9.17
CA ASP A 134 20.47 -23.68 -8.18
C ASP A 134 21.74 -22.84 -8.19
N TRP A 135 21.98 -22.14 -7.08
CA TRP A 135 23.16 -21.30 -6.90
C TRP A 135 24.48 -22.05 -6.97
N THR A 136 24.48 -23.35 -6.62
CA THR A 136 25.68 -24.21 -6.63
C THR A 136 26.13 -24.54 -8.04
N THR A 137 25.16 -24.85 -8.91
CA THR A 137 25.45 -25.18 -10.32
C THR A 137 25.39 -23.95 -11.22
N ASN A 138 24.96 -22.81 -10.67
CA ASN A 138 24.72 -21.55 -11.37
C ASN A 138 23.86 -21.75 -12.62
N ALA A 139 22.82 -22.57 -12.49
CA ALA A 139 21.95 -22.98 -13.59
C ALA A 139 20.57 -23.36 -13.08
N ARG A 140 19.61 -23.47 -13.98
CA ARG A 140 18.30 -24.04 -13.66
C ARG A 140 18.46 -25.52 -13.31
N SER A 141 17.79 -25.95 -12.25
CA SER A 141 17.70 -27.36 -11.87
C SER A 141 17.14 -28.22 -13.03
N PRO A 142 17.70 -29.42 -13.28
CA PRO A 142 17.15 -30.34 -14.28
C PRO A 142 15.67 -30.68 -14.04
N GLY A 143 14.89 -30.75 -15.12
CA GLY A 143 13.46 -31.08 -15.08
C GLY A 143 12.53 -29.92 -14.71
N TYR A 144 13.02 -28.67 -14.76
CA TYR A 144 12.23 -27.45 -14.62
C TYR A 144 12.00 -26.77 -15.99
N PRO A 145 10.87 -26.05 -16.20
CA PRO A 145 9.88 -25.66 -15.20
C PRO A 145 8.93 -26.80 -14.83
N LYS A 146 8.28 -26.69 -13.67
CA LYS A 146 7.28 -27.64 -13.16
C LYS A 146 5.97 -26.92 -12.85
N PRO A 147 4.82 -27.62 -12.83
CA PRO A 147 3.57 -27.04 -12.35
C PRO A 147 3.68 -26.59 -10.89
N PHE A 148 3.17 -25.40 -10.56
CA PHE A 148 3.21 -24.81 -9.23
C PHE A 148 2.35 -25.61 -8.24
N ALA A 149 1.04 -25.67 -8.47
CA ALA A 149 0.08 -26.14 -7.47
C ALA A 149 0.37 -27.54 -6.90
N PRO A 150 0.60 -28.60 -7.71
CA PRO A 150 0.84 -29.93 -7.15
C PRO A 150 2.23 -30.07 -6.50
N ASN A 151 3.23 -29.27 -6.90
CA ASN A 151 4.60 -29.39 -6.35
C ASN A 151 4.82 -28.53 -5.11
N TRP A 152 4.03 -27.47 -4.92
CA TRP A 152 4.06 -26.61 -3.73
C TRP A 152 2.95 -26.93 -2.74
N HIS A 153 2.12 -27.94 -3.06
CA HIS A 153 0.95 -28.32 -2.26
C HIS A 153 0.00 -27.13 -2.06
N ALA A 154 -0.08 -26.24 -3.06
CA ALA A 154 -0.87 -25.04 -2.98
C ALA A 154 -2.37 -25.37 -3.01
N THR A 155 -3.14 -24.71 -2.15
CA THR A 155 -4.58 -24.92 -2.02
C THR A 155 -5.35 -23.60 -2.16
N GLY A 156 -6.66 -23.71 -2.42
CA GLY A 156 -7.53 -22.54 -2.54
C GLY A 156 -7.05 -21.54 -3.60
N ALA A 157 -7.07 -20.26 -3.26
CA ALA A 157 -6.69 -19.18 -4.18
C ALA A 157 -5.23 -19.24 -4.62
N PHE A 158 -4.32 -19.85 -3.83
CA PHE A 158 -2.91 -19.98 -4.22
C PHE A 158 -2.72 -20.88 -5.44
N THR A 159 -3.66 -21.77 -5.79
CA THR A 159 -3.57 -22.57 -7.03
C THR A 159 -3.49 -21.72 -8.30
N ALA A 160 -3.92 -20.46 -8.24
CA ALA A 160 -3.85 -19.49 -9.33
C ALA A 160 -2.59 -18.59 -9.27
N GLY A 161 -1.58 -18.93 -8.46
CA GLY A 161 -0.30 -18.20 -8.37
C GLY A 161 -0.08 -17.42 -7.07
N ILE A 162 1.07 -16.76 -7.00
CA ILE A 162 1.62 -15.99 -5.87
C ILE A 162 1.99 -14.59 -6.36
N ASP A 163 1.83 -13.58 -5.52
CA ASP A 163 2.28 -12.21 -5.79
C ASP A 163 3.70 -11.93 -5.30
N GLY A 164 4.03 -12.41 -4.09
CA GLY A 164 5.34 -12.20 -3.49
C GLY A 164 5.51 -12.96 -2.19
N GLU A 165 6.67 -12.77 -1.56
CA GLU A 165 7.11 -13.52 -0.40
C GLU A 165 7.74 -12.59 0.64
N ILE A 166 7.55 -12.95 1.91
CA ILE A 166 8.34 -12.44 3.02
C ILE A 166 9.05 -13.66 3.66
N PRO A 167 10.39 -13.71 3.65
CA PRO A 167 11.13 -14.81 4.26
C PRO A 167 11.05 -14.71 5.77
N GLY A 168 10.72 -15.82 6.42
CA GLY A 168 10.70 -15.91 7.88
C GLY A 168 12.12 -15.77 8.46
N LEU A 169 12.22 -15.16 9.64
CA LEU A 169 13.48 -15.05 10.41
C LEU A 169 13.32 -15.65 11.81
N LEU A 170 14.43 -15.69 12.56
CA LEU A 170 14.48 -16.23 13.92
C LEU A 170 13.94 -17.67 13.96
N SER A 171 12.95 -17.95 14.80
CA SER A 171 12.30 -19.27 14.87
C SER A 171 11.53 -19.67 13.61
N PHE A 172 11.45 -18.78 12.60
CA PHE A 172 10.79 -18.98 11.33
C PHE A 172 11.76 -18.98 10.13
N ASP A 173 13.08 -19.10 10.34
CA ASP A 173 14.11 -19.07 9.29
C ASP A 173 14.00 -20.16 8.21
N MET A 174 13.22 -21.20 8.48
CA MET A 174 12.87 -22.26 7.51
C MET A 174 11.51 -22.04 6.83
N LYS A 175 10.83 -20.92 7.10
CA LYS A 175 9.48 -20.62 6.64
C LYS A 175 9.48 -19.49 5.62
N ALA A 176 8.52 -19.52 4.72
CA ALA A 176 8.16 -18.41 3.86
C ALA A 176 6.70 -18.02 4.10
N TYR A 177 6.42 -16.73 3.98
CA TYR A 177 5.07 -16.19 4.02
C TYR A 177 4.72 -15.75 2.61
N LEU A 178 3.95 -16.58 1.91
CA LEU A 178 3.59 -16.41 0.52
C LEU A 178 2.29 -15.61 0.45
N PHE A 179 2.31 -14.50 -0.27
CA PHE A 179 1.16 -13.62 -0.42
C PHE A 179 0.53 -13.78 -1.79
N ARG A 180 -0.79 -13.62 -1.86
CA ARG A 180 -1.48 -13.29 -3.10
C ARG A 180 -2.64 -12.36 -2.84
N THR A 181 -3.08 -11.70 -3.89
CA THR A 181 -4.32 -10.94 -3.92
C THR A 181 -5.46 -11.87 -4.32
N ALA A 182 -6.54 -11.83 -3.56
CA ALA A 182 -7.75 -12.60 -3.81
C ALA A 182 -9.00 -11.74 -3.65
N ALA A 183 -10.00 -12.02 -4.47
CA ALA A 183 -11.31 -11.41 -4.34
C ALA A 183 -12.01 -11.97 -3.10
N SER A 184 -12.61 -11.10 -2.29
CA SER A 184 -13.42 -11.45 -1.13
C SER A 184 -14.64 -10.53 -1.04
N ALA A 185 -15.74 -11.04 -0.49
CA ALA A 185 -16.88 -10.22 -0.10
C ALA A 185 -16.75 -9.87 1.39
N VAL A 186 -16.80 -8.59 1.73
CA VAL A 186 -16.64 -8.10 3.11
C VAL A 186 -17.77 -7.18 3.53
N ASP A 187 -18.04 -7.10 4.84
CA ASP A 187 -18.91 -6.08 5.42
C ASP A 187 -18.23 -4.69 5.45
N ASP A 188 -18.91 -3.71 6.06
CA ASP A 188 -18.38 -2.35 6.20
C ASP A 188 -17.10 -2.31 7.05
N ASP A 189 -16.97 -3.21 8.02
CA ASP A 189 -15.82 -3.33 8.93
C ASP A 189 -14.65 -4.11 8.31
N GLY A 190 -14.86 -4.74 7.14
CA GLY A 190 -13.84 -5.49 6.42
C GLY A 190 -13.79 -6.98 6.76
N HIS A 191 -14.75 -7.49 7.54
CA HIS A 191 -14.84 -8.91 7.84
C HIS A 191 -15.50 -9.67 6.68
N PRO A 192 -15.06 -10.92 6.39
CA PRO A 192 -15.64 -11.75 5.35
C PRO A 192 -17.12 -12.01 5.56
N VAL A 193 -17.91 -11.88 4.50
CA VAL A 193 -19.32 -12.25 4.45
C VAL A 193 -19.61 -13.10 3.22
N ALA A 194 -20.80 -13.69 3.15
CA ALA A 194 -21.18 -14.48 1.97
C ALA A 194 -21.20 -13.62 0.71
N ALA A 195 -20.83 -14.22 -0.43
CA ALA A 195 -20.82 -13.55 -1.73
C ALA A 195 -22.20 -12.91 -2.02
N GLY A 196 -22.19 -11.65 -2.45
CA GLY A 196 -23.40 -10.87 -2.73
C GLY A 196 -24.05 -10.19 -1.51
N LEU A 197 -23.57 -10.44 -0.29
CA LEU A 197 -24.07 -9.79 0.95
C LEU A 197 -23.20 -8.64 1.45
N GLY A 198 -22.15 -8.27 0.71
CA GLY A 198 -21.20 -7.24 1.10
C GLY A 198 -20.50 -6.58 -0.09
N LYS A 199 -19.44 -5.84 0.21
CA LYS A 199 -18.58 -5.17 -0.79
C LYS A 199 -17.57 -6.18 -1.34
N SER A 200 -17.41 -6.21 -2.66
CA SER A 200 -16.30 -6.96 -3.28
C SER A 200 -15.01 -6.16 -3.13
N VAL A 201 -13.95 -6.86 -2.68
CA VAL A 201 -12.62 -6.29 -2.51
C VAL A 201 -11.58 -7.26 -3.07
N SER A 202 -10.48 -6.70 -3.59
CA SER A 202 -9.27 -7.45 -3.90
C SER A 202 -8.24 -7.20 -2.81
N ALA A 203 -8.00 -8.21 -1.97
CA ALA A 203 -7.24 -8.06 -0.73
C ALA A 203 -6.08 -9.06 -0.64
N PRO A 204 -5.00 -8.74 0.09
CA PRO A 204 -3.95 -9.70 0.37
C PRO A 204 -4.49 -10.83 1.24
N ILE A 205 -4.11 -12.05 0.87
CA ILE A 205 -4.17 -13.26 1.69
C ILE A 205 -2.75 -13.83 1.78
N TYR A 206 -2.46 -14.61 2.82
CA TYR A 206 -1.15 -15.26 2.92
C TYR A 206 -1.23 -16.70 3.40
N ALA A 207 -0.26 -17.50 2.97
CA ALA A 207 0.00 -18.84 3.49
C ALA A 207 1.40 -18.90 4.08
N ARG A 208 1.57 -19.61 5.19
CA ARG A 208 2.90 -19.94 5.71
C ARG A 208 3.33 -21.29 5.13
N TYR A 209 4.44 -21.29 4.37
CA TYR A 209 5.04 -22.47 3.78
C TYR A 209 6.31 -22.86 4.54
N ASP A 210 6.53 -24.15 4.70
CA ASP A 210 7.72 -24.71 5.34
C ASP A 210 8.61 -25.40 4.31
N TYR A 211 9.84 -24.92 4.14
CA TYR A 211 10.78 -25.47 3.16
C TYR A 211 11.25 -26.89 3.49
N ASN A 212 11.17 -27.33 4.73
CA ASN A 212 11.62 -28.66 5.13
C ASN A 212 10.55 -29.73 4.89
N SER A 213 9.31 -29.46 5.29
CA SER A 213 8.18 -30.35 5.03
C SER A 213 7.58 -30.17 3.63
N GLU A 214 7.94 -29.08 2.94
CA GLU A 214 7.43 -28.67 1.64
C GLU A 214 5.89 -28.54 1.59
N GLN A 215 5.28 -28.06 2.69
CA GLN A 215 3.82 -27.90 2.84
C GLN A 215 3.41 -26.47 3.23
N PHE A 216 2.16 -26.10 2.91
CA PHE A 216 1.46 -25.03 3.61
C PHE A 216 1.08 -25.51 5.01
N GLU A 217 1.54 -24.79 6.03
CA GLU A 217 1.15 -25.04 7.42
C GLU A 217 -0.26 -24.50 7.71
N PHE A 218 -0.56 -23.32 7.16
CA PHE A 218 -1.89 -22.71 7.21
C PHE A 218 -2.05 -21.63 6.14
N THR A 219 -3.29 -21.18 5.96
CA THR A 219 -3.66 -20.06 5.10
C THR A 219 -4.61 -19.12 5.83
N VAL A 220 -4.33 -17.82 5.79
CA VAL A 220 -5.22 -16.76 6.29
C VAL A 220 -5.87 -16.08 5.09
N THR A 221 -7.19 -16.21 4.98
CA THR A 221 -7.99 -15.66 3.86
C THR A 221 -8.91 -14.52 4.27
N ASP A 222 -9.06 -14.27 5.56
CA ASP A 222 -9.81 -13.13 6.08
C ASP A 222 -8.97 -11.84 5.92
N PRO A 223 -9.39 -10.87 5.08
CA PRO A 223 -8.63 -9.64 4.85
C PRO A 223 -8.37 -8.81 6.12
N PHE A 224 -9.29 -8.84 7.09
CA PHE A 224 -9.12 -8.16 8.36
C PHE A 224 -8.04 -8.87 9.18
N GLU A 225 -8.09 -10.21 9.26
CA GLU A 225 -7.08 -10.99 9.99
C GLU A 225 -5.69 -10.82 9.38
N VAL A 226 -5.57 -10.72 8.05
CA VAL A 226 -4.27 -10.50 7.39
C VAL A 226 -3.62 -9.20 7.87
N VAL A 227 -4.38 -8.12 8.05
CA VAL A 227 -3.86 -6.86 8.59
C VAL A 227 -3.40 -7.03 10.04
N THR A 228 -4.21 -7.67 10.89
CA THR A 228 -3.88 -7.81 12.32
C THR A 228 -2.74 -8.79 12.60
N ARG A 229 -2.51 -9.76 11.71
CA ARG A 229 -1.39 -10.71 11.77
C ARG A 229 -0.04 -10.12 11.37
N TRP A 230 -0.03 -8.94 10.75
CA TRP A 230 1.18 -8.23 10.32
C TRP A 230 1.17 -6.81 10.88
N PRO A 231 1.37 -6.64 12.20
CA PRO A 231 1.13 -5.37 12.88
C PRO A 231 1.93 -4.23 12.26
N GLY A 232 1.20 -3.21 11.78
CA GLY A 232 1.77 -2.03 11.14
C GLY A 232 2.29 -2.20 9.71
N LEU A 233 2.48 -3.43 9.22
CA LEU A 233 3.04 -3.64 7.88
C LEU A 233 2.10 -3.12 6.78
N LEU A 234 0.89 -3.69 6.71
CA LEU A 234 -0.07 -3.34 5.67
C LEU A 234 -0.56 -1.88 5.78
N PRO A 235 -0.85 -1.32 6.98
CA PRO A 235 -1.19 0.10 7.12
C PRO A 235 -0.11 1.04 6.58
N LEU A 236 1.17 0.77 6.82
CA LEU A 236 2.25 1.59 6.30
C LEU A 236 2.36 1.46 4.77
N LEU A 237 2.31 0.24 4.21
CA LEU A 237 2.38 0.03 2.76
C LEU A 237 1.19 0.68 2.03
N ASP A 238 -0.03 0.53 2.56
CA ASP A 238 -1.22 1.18 2.05
C ASP A 238 -1.12 2.71 2.18
N ALA A 239 -0.47 3.25 3.22
CA ALA A 239 -0.23 4.70 3.35
C ALA A 239 0.73 5.23 2.27
N GLY A 240 1.74 4.43 1.90
CA GLY A 240 2.58 4.72 0.74
C GLY A 240 1.74 4.85 -0.54
N ALA A 241 0.98 3.82 -0.89
CA ALA A 241 0.14 3.82 -2.09
C ALA A 241 -0.91 4.97 -2.06
N ALA A 242 -1.52 5.22 -0.91
CA ALA A 242 -2.47 6.31 -0.73
C ALA A 242 -1.83 7.70 -0.91
N THR A 243 -0.55 7.84 -0.56
CA THR A 243 0.22 9.08 -0.78
C THR A 243 0.34 9.39 -2.27
N ASP A 244 0.57 8.37 -3.12
CA ASP A 244 0.61 8.55 -4.58
C ASP A 244 -0.73 9.04 -5.14
N VAL A 245 -1.83 8.43 -4.69
CA VAL A 245 -3.19 8.84 -5.10
C VAL A 245 -3.48 10.27 -4.64
N ALA A 246 -3.20 10.57 -3.37
CA ALA A 246 -3.42 11.89 -2.77
C ALA A 246 -2.62 13.00 -3.49
N LEU A 247 -1.33 12.77 -3.74
CA LEU A 247 -0.48 13.68 -4.51
C LEU A 247 -1.02 13.87 -5.93
N GLY A 248 -1.49 12.80 -6.58
CA GLY A 248 -2.13 12.88 -7.89
C GLY A 248 -3.38 13.76 -7.90
N TRP A 249 -4.24 13.64 -6.89
CA TRP A 249 -5.44 14.47 -6.75
C TRP A 249 -5.10 15.94 -6.49
N VAL A 250 -4.21 16.20 -5.53
CA VAL A 250 -3.75 17.55 -5.19
C VAL A 250 -3.07 18.21 -6.39
N ALA A 251 -2.25 17.49 -7.15
CA ALA A 251 -1.61 18.01 -8.35
C ALA A 251 -2.62 18.40 -9.43
N ARG A 252 -3.66 17.58 -9.66
CA ARG A 252 -4.74 17.90 -10.61
C ARG A 252 -5.54 19.11 -10.16
N ALA A 253 -5.87 19.20 -8.87
CA ALA A 253 -6.56 20.34 -8.29
C ALA A 253 -5.73 21.62 -8.48
N SER A 254 -4.45 21.60 -8.08
CA SER A 254 -3.52 22.72 -8.26
C SER A 254 -3.39 23.15 -9.73
N ALA A 255 -3.27 22.21 -10.65
CA ALA A 255 -3.21 22.49 -12.09
C ALA A 255 -4.50 23.16 -12.61
N ALA A 256 -5.67 22.66 -12.19
CA ALA A 256 -6.95 23.24 -12.56
C ALA A 256 -7.11 24.66 -12.03
N LEU A 257 -6.61 24.94 -10.83
CA LEU A 257 -6.63 26.29 -10.25
C LEU A 257 -5.67 27.26 -10.95
N ASN A 258 -4.67 26.79 -11.69
CA ASN A 258 -3.78 27.65 -12.48
C ASN A 258 -4.36 28.04 -13.84
N GLY A 259 -5.42 27.36 -14.28
CA GLY A 259 -6.14 27.64 -15.51
C GLY A 259 -7.37 28.54 -15.32
N PRO A 260 -8.16 28.73 -16.38
CA PRO A 260 -9.47 29.38 -16.29
C PRO A 260 -10.41 28.63 -15.34
N VAL A 261 -11.19 29.35 -14.55
CA VAL A 261 -12.23 28.77 -13.70
C VAL A 261 -13.35 28.21 -14.58
N THR A 262 -13.41 26.89 -14.70
CA THR A 262 -14.45 26.20 -15.49
C THR A 262 -15.75 26.06 -14.68
N PRO A 263 -16.88 25.71 -15.32
CA PRO A 263 -18.11 25.38 -14.61
C PRO A 263 -17.92 24.25 -13.59
N ALA A 264 -17.13 23.22 -13.93
CA ALA A 264 -16.82 22.12 -13.02
C ALA A 264 -16.06 22.60 -11.78
N ILE A 265 -15.08 23.50 -11.94
CA ILE A 265 -14.36 24.10 -10.82
C ILE A 265 -15.29 24.98 -9.99
N THR A 266 -16.17 25.76 -10.63
CA THR A 266 -17.18 26.57 -9.93
C THR A 266 -18.09 25.70 -9.06
N THR A 267 -18.56 24.57 -9.60
CA THR A 267 -19.35 23.58 -8.85
C THR A 267 -18.58 23.02 -7.65
N ALA A 268 -17.33 22.58 -7.85
CA ALA A 268 -16.51 22.03 -6.77
C ALA A 268 -16.24 23.05 -5.65
N PHE A 269 -16.02 24.32 -5.99
CA PHE A 269 -15.90 25.40 -5.01
C PHE A 269 -17.21 25.68 -4.26
N GLY A 270 -18.35 25.62 -4.96
CA GLY A 270 -19.67 25.69 -4.33
C GLY A 270 -19.88 24.56 -3.33
N ASN A 271 -19.51 23.33 -3.72
CA ASN A 271 -19.70 22.12 -2.90
C ASN A 271 -18.86 22.11 -1.63
N HIS A 272 -17.59 22.55 -1.69
CA HIS A 272 -16.61 22.31 -0.63
C HIS A 272 -16.09 23.57 0.07
N PHE A 273 -16.29 24.75 -0.53
CA PHE A 273 -15.86 26.03 0.03
C PHE A 273 -16.98 27.08 0.13
N ALA A 274 -18.23 26.69 -0.15
CA ALA A 274 -19.41 27.57 -0.12
C ALA A 274 -19.26 28.84 -0.98
N MET A 275 -18.45 28.80 -2.04
CA MET A 275 -18.26 29.92 -2.95
C MET A 275 -19.22 29.78 -4.14
N THR A 276 -20.29 30.56 -4.17
CA THR A 276 -21.36 30.50 -5.19
C THR A 276 -21.37 31.70 -6.16
N GLY A 277 -20.46 32.65 -5.98
CA GLY A 277 -20.30 33.84 -6.82
C GLY A 277 -18.89 33.93 -7.41
N THR A 278 -18.19 35.03 -7.16
CA THR A 278 -16.79 35.18 -7.56
C THR A 278 -15.93 34.14 -6.82
N ILE A 279 -15.25 33.29 -7.58
CA ILE A 279 -14.34 32.27 -7.04
C ILE A 279 -12.96 32.89 -6.79
N ASP A 280 -12.56 32.99 -5.52
CA ASP A 280 -11.18 33.30 -5.15
C ASP A 280 -10.40 32.00 -4.93
N THR A 281 -9.49 31.73 -5.87
CA THR A 281 -8.65 30.52 -5.83
C THR A 281 -7.38 30.70 -5.00
N THR A 282 -7.06 31.92 -4.56
CA THR A 282 -5.74 32.27 -4.01
C THR A 282 -5.41 31.45 -2.76
N VAL A 283 -6.32 31.44 -1.79
CA VAL A 283 -6.12 30.75 -0.52
C VAL A 283 -6.10 29.24 -0.75
N VAL A 284 -7.06 28.70 -1.51
CA VAL A 284 -7.14 27.26 -1.76
C VAL A 284 -5.90 26.76 -2.50
N ARG A 285 -5.39 27.51 -3.48
CA ARG A 285 -4.16 27.17 -4.21
C ARG A 285 -2.94 27.14 -3.29
N ALA A 286 -2.78 28.15 -2.42
CA ALA A 286 -1.68 28.18 -1.45
C ALA A 286 -1.73 26.96 -0.52
N ARG A 287 -2.90 26.66 0.03
CA ARG A 287 -3.13 25.54 0.94
C ARG A 287 -2.94 24.17 0.28
N LEU A 288 -3.35 24.00 -0.99
CA LEU A 288 -3.02 22.80 -1.76
C LEU A 288 -1.51 22.62 -1.94
N GLY A 289 -0.74 23.70 -2.11
CA GLY A 289 0.73 23.64 -2.16
C GLY A 289 1.36 23.21 -0.83
N GLU A 290 0.83 23.69 0.30
CA GLU A 290 1.26 23.27 1.63
C GLU A 290 0.91 21.79 1.90
N ILE A 291 -0.30 21.34 1.53
CA ILE A 291 -0.74 19.94 1.59
C ILE A 291 0.19 19.05 0.74
N GLN A 292 0.46 19.46 -0.51
CA GLN A 292 1.35 18.71 -1.41
C GLN A 292 2.75 18.54 -0.80
N THR A 293 3.27 19.61 -0.22
CA THR A 293 4.57 19.59 0.48
C THR A 293 4.56 18.61 1.64
N ARG A 294 3.49 18.61 2.46
CA ARG A 294 3.38 17.68 3.59
C ARG A 294 3.24 16.22 3.14
N LEU A 295 2.40 15.93 2.16
CA LEU A 295 2.22 14.60 1.60
C LEU A 295 3.54 14.04 1.02
N ALA A 296 4.30 14.87 0.31
CA ALA A 296 5.61 14.49 -0.22
C ALA A 296 6.64 14.20 0.88
N ALA A 297 6.43 14.76 2.08
CA ALA A 297 7.26 14.57 3.26
C ALA A 297 6.76 13.46 4.19
N ILE A 298 5.80 12.61 3.78
CA ILE A 298 5.22 11.58 4.65
C ILE A 298 6.24 10.71 5.37
N PRO A 299 7.39 10.28 4.81
CA PRO A 299 8.37 9.53 5.60
C PRO A 299 8.93 10.31 6.83
N THR A 300 8.76 11.63 6.88
CA THR A 300 9.19 12.49 7.98
C THR A 300 8.05 12.68 8.98
N ALA A 301 8.26 12.29 10.23
CA ALA A 301 7.26 12.41 11.28
C ALA A 301 5.93 11.74 10.87
N PHE A 302 6.04 10.45 10.52
CA PHE A 302 4.92 9.57 10.26
C PHE A 302 5.21 8.19 10.84
N GLN A 303 4.21 7.55 11.45
CA GLN A 303 4.37 6.22 12.00
C GLN A 303 3.05 5.45 11.99
N TRP A 304 3.15 4.14 12.20
CA TRP A 304 2.01 3.34 12.62
C TRP A 304 1.95 3.28 14.15
N THR A 305 0.74 3.36 14.70
CA THR A 305 0.50 3.35 16.14
C THR A 305 -0.42 2.19 16.52
N PRO A 306 0.07 1.20 17.29
CA PRO A 306 -0.74 0.06 17.72
C PRO A 306 -1.97 0.51 18.50
N GLY A 307 -3.13 -0.05 18.16
CA GLY A 307 -4.37 0.21 18.88
C GLY A 307 -4.96 1.61 18.67
N LEU A 308 -4.46 2.39 17.70
CA LEU A 308 -5.08 3.66 17.33
C LEU A 308 -6.54 3.43 16.92
N GLY A 309 -7.48 4.07 17.62
CA GLY A 309 -8.93 3.90 17.41
C GLY A 309 -9.47 4.53 16.13
N PHE A 310 -8.61 5.22 15.37
CA PHE A 310 -8.91 5.94 14.15
C PHE A 310 -8.07 5.41 12.99
N ALA A 311 -8.47 5.73 11.76
CA ALA A 311 -7.65 5.41 10.59
C ALA A 311 -6.32 6.17 10.61
N ALA A 312 -6.38 7.46 10.95
CA ALA A 312 -5.21 8.28 11.17
C ALA A 312 -5.50 9.36 12.22
N GLN A 313 -4.43 9.96 12.74
CA GLN A 313 -4.49 11.11 13.63
C GLN A 313 -3.23 11.96 13.44
N THR A 314 -3.36 13.28 13.53
CA THR A 314 -2.23 14.20 13.45
C THR A 314 -2.10 15.05 14.70
N SER A 315 -0.93 14.99 15.32
CA SER A 315 -0.48 16.01 16.26
C SER A 315 0.17 17.13 15.45
N GLN A 316 -0.48 18.29 15.39
CA GLN A 316 -0.09 19.41 14.53
C GLN A 316 1.41 19.75 14.66
N GLY A 317 2.11 19.83 13.53
CA GLY A 317 3.53 20.14 13.45
C GLY A 317 4.48 19.10 14.05
N LEU A 318 3.96 17.99 14.59
CA LEU A 318 4.75 16.99 15.31
C LEU A 318 4.78 15.65 14.60
N LEU A 319 3.61 15.05 14.32
CA LEU A 319 3.51 13.67 13.89
C LEU A 319 2.15 13.39 13.25
N THR A 320 2.14 12.60 12.18
CA THR A 320 0.94 11.94 11.65
C THR A 320 1.04 10.43 11.91
N GLU A 321 -0.02 9.84 12.44
CA GLU A 321 -0.06 8.43 12.84
C GLU A 321 -1.16 7.72 12.05
N VAL A 322 -0.93 6.47 11.65
CA VAL A 322 -1.96 5.59 11.09
C VAL A 322 -2.19 4.36 11.97
N GLY A 323 -3.42 3.89 12.01
CA GLY A 323 -3.82 2.67 12.71
C GLY A 323 -4.26 1.57 11.74
N ASP A 324 -4.64 0.41 12.27
CA ASP A 324 -5.08 -0.72 11.44
C ASP A 324 -6.36 -0.39 10.64
N ARG A 325 -7.21 0.49 11.18
CA ARG A 325 -8.41 1.04 10.51
C ARG A 325 -8.11 1.81 9.23
N PHE A 326 -6.86 2.23 9.03
CA PHE A 326 -6.40 2.77 7.75
C PHE A 326 -6.51 1.72 6.65
N SER A 327 -6.21 0.46 6.97
CA SER A 327 -6.34 -0.68 6.07
C SER A 327 -7.70 -1.35 6.15
N THR A 328 -8.30 -1.52 7.33
CA THR A 328 -9.52 -2.36 7.51
C THR A 328 -10.85 -1.64 7.32
N SER A 329 -10.87 -0.30 7.36
CA SER A 329 -12.09 0.48 7.21
C SER A 329 -12.13 1.31 5.92
N HIS A 330 -11.05 1.36 5.14
CA HIS A 330 -10.94 2.23 3.97
C HIS A 330 -10.51 1.47 2.70
N GLY A 331 -10.91 1.98 1.53
CA GLY A 331 -10.31 1.62 0.23
C GLY A 331 -9.23 2.62 -0.17
N PRO A 332 -8.57 2.43 -1.32
CA PRO A 332 -7.47 3.30 -1.77
C PRO A 332 -7.83 4.79 -1.78
N ASN A 333 -9.01 5.12 -2.31
CA ASN A 333 -9.52 6.49 -2.37
C ASN A 333 -9.85 7.06 -0.97
N GLY A 334 -10.31 6.21 -0.03
CA GLY A 334 -10.55 6.59 1.36
C GLY A 334 -9.27 6.90 2.09
N ARG A 335 -8.26 6.06 1.93
CA ARG A 335 -6.93 6.28 2.48
C ARG A 335 -6.31 7.57 1.94
N ALA A 336 -6.42 7.84 0.64
CA ALA A 336 -5.93 9.07 0.04
C ALA A 336 -6.62 10.32 0.61
N ALA A 337 -7.95 10.28 0.75
CA ALA A 337 -8.71 11.36 1.38
C ALA A 337 -8.30 11.59 2.85
N VAL A 338 -8.10 10.51 3.61
CA VAL A 338 -7.58 10.58 5.00
C VAL A 338 -6.21 11.25 5.02
N LEU A 339 -5.27 10.89 4.15
CA LEU A 339 -3.95 11.53 4.15
C LEU A 339 -4.01 13.02 3.76
N ILE A 340 -4.89 13.43 2.83
CA ILE A 340 -5.10 14.86 2.53
C ILE A 340 -5.66 15.57 3.76
N HIS A 341 -6.65 14.97 4.43
CA HIS A 341 -7.25 15.50 5.66
C HIS A 341 -6.18 15.69 6.75
N GLU A 342 -5.38 14.67 7.03
CA GLU A 342 -4.30 14.74 8.02
C GLU A 342 -3.21 15.77 7.66
N ALA A 343 -2.92 15.94 6.37
CA ALA A 343 -1.96 16.96 5.93
C ALA A 343 -2.44 18.39 6.24
N VAL A 344 -3.75 18.64 6.22
CA VAL A 344 -4.34 19.93 6.65
C VAL A 344 -4.14 20.12 8.16
N HIS A 345 -4.48 19.11 8.97
CA HIS A 345 -4.27 19.15 10.43
C HIS A 345 -2.81 19.41 10.79
N PHE A 346 -1.88 18.86 10.02
CA PHE A 346 -0.45 19.07 10.26
C PHE A 346 -0.01 20.53 10.07
N THR A 347 -0.60 21.23 9.10
CA THR A 347 -0.07 22.49 8.56
C THR A 347 -0.80 23.72 9.08
N PHE A 348 -2.14 23.71 9.17
CA PHE A 348 -2.90 24.95 9.37
C PHE A 348 -3.55 25.12 10.75
N GLY A 349 -3.72 24.04 11.53
CA GLY A 349 -4.37 24.07 12.86
C GLY A 349 -5.89 24.21 12.78
N SER A 350 -6.61 23.51 13.64
CA SER A 350 -8.02 23.17 13.42
C SER A 350 -9.02 24.22 13.93
N GLY A 351 -9.92 24.63 13.03
CA GLY A 351 -11.30 24.98 13.39
C GLY A 351 -12.14 23.71 13.58
N PRO A 352 -13.48 23.79 13.68
CA PRO A 352 -14.31 22.59 13.80
C PRO A 352 -14.09 21.66 12.60
N ASP A 353 -13.73 20.42 12.89
CA ASP A 353 -13.53 19.36 11.90
C ASP A 353 -14.90 18.78 11.52
N VAL A 354 -15.58 19.43 10.58
CA VAL A 354 -16.89 18.99 10.12
C VAL A 354 -16.67 18.00 8.99
N PRO A 355 -16.95 16.70 9.19
CA PRO A 355 -16.69 15.72 8.17
C PRO A 355 -17.64 15.91 6.99
N GLU A 356 -17.18 15.56 5.79
CA GLU A 356 -17.87 15.80 4.53
C GLU A 356 -19.24 15.12 4.41
N TRP A 357 -19.50 14.13 5.25
CA TRP A 357 -20.76 13.41 5.33
C TRP A 357 -21.77 14.01 6.30
N SER A 358 -21.37 14.93 7.19
CA SER A 358 -22.23 15.43 8.26
C SER A 358 -23.51 16.08 7.71
N GLY A 359 -24.66 15.47 8.03
CA GLY A 359 -25.98 15.94 7.59
C GLY A 359 -26.25 15.81 6.09
N ALA A 360 -25.47 15.02 5.36
CA ALA A 360 -25.60 14.86 3.91
C ALA A 360 -26.36 13.59 3.52
N THR A 361 -27.00 13.62 2.35
CA THR A 361 -27.42 12.41 1.63
C THR A 361 -26.46 12.22 0.45
N ILE A 362 -25.69 11.14 0.47
CA ILE A 362 -24.65 10.84 -0.52
C ILE A 362 -24.95 9.48 -1.10
N ALA A 363 -25.01 9.37 -2.43
CA ALA A 363 -25.28 8.11 -3.13
C ALA A 363 -26.51 7.32 -2.61
N GLY A 364 -27.54 8.02 -2.12
CA GLY A 364 -28.75 7.41 -1.56
C GLY A 364 -28.66 7.02 -0.09
N ARG A 365 -27.52 7.19 0.57
CA ARG A 365 -27.34 7.00 2.01
C ARG A 365 -27.41 8.35 2.73
N THR A 366 -28.29 8.46 3.72
CA THR A 366 -28.45 9.66 4.54
C THR A 366 -27.68 9.53 5.85
N PHE A 367 -26.88 10.54 6.15
CA PHE A 367 -26.06 10.63 7.36
C PHE A 367 -26.65 11.65 8.33
N GLY A 368 -26.58 11.32 9.62
CA GLY A 368 -26.88 12.26 10.69
C GLY A 368 -25.84 13.38 10.79
N ILE A 369 -26.10 14.34 11.67
CA ILE A 369 -25.14 15.36 12.03
C ILE A 369 -24.01 14.72 12.84
N ALA A 370 -22.77 14.96 12.45
CA ALA A 370 -21.59 14.49 13.15
C ALA A 370 -21.48 15.13 14.53
N THR A 371 -20.94 14.37 15.47
CA THR A 371 -20.60 14.84 16.82
C THR A 371 -19.10 14.69 17.04
N ASP A 372 -18.52 15.68 17.71
CA ASP A 372 -17.14 15.63 18.14
C ASP A 372 -16.94 14.41 19.08
N PRO A 373 -15.99 13.52 18.80
CA PRO A 373 -15.83 12.28 19.55
C PRO A 373 -15.29 12.49 20.97
N ALA A 374 -14.64 13.63 21.25
CA ALA A 374 -14.06 13.93 22.56
C ALA A 374 -15.06 14.64 23.49
N THR A 375 -15.90 15.52 22.93
CA THR A 375 -16.80 16.41 23.68
C THR A 375 -18.28 16.05 23.52
N GLY A 376 -18.63 15.27 22.50
CA GLY A 376 -20.02 14.98 22.13
C GLY A 376 -20.76 16.17 21.51
N ALA A 377 -20.08 17.31 21.28
CA ALA A 377 -20.69 18.49 20.71
C ALA A 377 -21.11 18.26 19.25
N SER A 378 -22.26 18.81 18.85
CA SER A 378 -22.68 18.82 17.45
C SER A 378 -21.70 19.64 16.60
N LEU A 379 -21.25 19.06 15.48
CA LEU A 379 -20.38 19.72 14.51
C LEU A 379 -21.16 20.47 13.42
N GLY A 380 -22.49 20.32 13.40
CA GLY A 380 -23.36 20.92 12.38
C GLY A 380 -23.26 20.22 11.02
N ALA A 381 -24.08 20.66 10.06
CA ALA A 381 -24.09 20.10 8.72
C ALA A 381 -22.91 20.63 7.89
N TYR A 382 -22.27 19.76 7.10
CA TYR A 382 -21.16 20.15 6.25
C TYR A 382 -21.56 21.22 5.22
N SER A 383 -22.77 21.09 4.64
CA SER A 383 -23.33 22.06 3.70
C SER A 383 -23.63 23.43 4.31
N ALA A 384 -23.60 23.56 5.64
CA ALA A 384 -23.80 24.82 6.35
C ALA A 384 -22.48 25.54 6.69
N LEU A 385 -21.33 24.98 6.31
CA LEU A 385 -20.05 25.66 6.48
C LEU A 385 -20.04 26.99 5.74
N THR A 386 -19.64 28.06 6.44
CA THR A 386 -19.29 29.32 5.79
C THR A 386 -17.98 29.16 5.01
N THR A 387 -17.71 30.01 4.02
CA THR A 387 -16.43 30.00 3.30
C THR A 387 -15.23 30.10 4.26
N ALA A 388 -15.32 30.94 5.29
CA ALA A 388 -14.24 31.07 6.27
C ALA A 388 -13.98 29.77 7.03
N ALA A 389 -15.04 29.05 7.42
CA ALA A 389 -14.91 27.76 8.10
C ALA A 389 -14.43 26.66 7.14
N ALA A 390 -14.92 26.63 5.90
CA ALA A 390 -14.50 25.66 4.90
C ALA A 390 -13.02 25.80 4.50
N LEU A 391 -12.48 27.03 4.49
CA LEU A 391 -11.07 27.29 4.20
C LEU A 391 -10.09 26.73 5.25
N THR A 392 -10.57 26.42 6.46
CA THR A 392 -9.79 25.77 7.52
C THR A 392 -10.24 24.34 7.81
N ASN A 393 -11.25 23.83 7.12
CA ASN A 393 -11.81 22.50 7.34
C ASN A 393 -11.03 21.43 6.53
N PRO A 394 -10.42 20.42 7.17
CA PRO A 394 -9.69 19.37 6.49
C PRO A 394 -10.50 18.61 5.44
N SER A 395 -11.75 18.25 5.76
CA SER A 395 -12.64 17.54 4.84
C SER A 395 -12.96 18.34 3.57
N SER A 396 -12.90 19.67 3.60
CA SER A 396 -13.07 20.51 2.41
C SER A 396 -11.96 20.31 1.39
N TYR A 397 -10.70 20.24 1.82
CA TYR A 397 -9.59 20.01 0.89
C TYR A 397 -9.57 18.58 0.35
N ALA A 398 -9.85 17.60 1.20
CA ALA A 398 -9.92 16.20 0.78
C ALA A 398 -11.03 15.98 -0.26
N ALA A 399 -12.25 16.48 0.01
CA ALA A 399 -13.39 16.33 -0.90
C ALA A 399 -13.22 17.16 -2.18
N PHE A 400 -12.68 18.38 -2.10
CA PHE A 400 -12.39 19.20 -3.27
C PHE A 400 -11.36 18.56 -4.19
N ALA A 401 -10.22 18.11 -3.65
CA ALA A 401 -9.17 17.47 -4.44
C ALA A 401 -9.70 16.19 -5.12
N GLN A 402 -10.51 15.39 -4.40
CA GLN A 402 -11.17 14.22 -4.95
C GLN A 402 -12.14 14.58 -6.09
N GLU A 403 -13.05 15.54 -5.89
CA GLU A 403 -14.05 15.93 -6.90
C GLU A 403 -13.37 16.44 -8.17
N VAL A 404 -12.35 17.29 -8.05
CA VAL A 404 -11.61 17.78 -9.21
C VAL A 404 -10.87 16.64 -9.93
N ALA A 405 -10.30 15.70 -9.18
CA ALA A 405 -9.53 14.60 -9.76
C ALA A 405 -10.40 13.54 -10.45
N LEU A 406 -11.60 13.30 -9.96
CA LEU A 406 -12.54 12.27 -10.45
C LEU A 406 -13.64 12.85 -11.36
N GLY A 407 -13.84 14.17 -11.36
CA GLY A 407 -14.85 14.85 -12.16
C GLY A 407 -16.27 14.78 -11.59
N SER A 408 -16.43 14.34 -10.33
CA SER A 408 -17.74 14.23 -9.68
C SER A 408 -17.61 14.23 -8.15
N ASP A 409 -18.59 14.85 -7.46
CA ASP A 409 -18.68 14.82 -6.00
C ASP A 409 -19.00 13.40 -5.51
N THR A 410 -17.98 12.77 -4.95
CA THR A 410 -17.92 11.32 -4.67
C THR A 410 -17.50 11.03 -3.24
N ARG A 411 -17.73 12.00 -2.36
CA ARG A 411 -17.28 12.03 -0.97
C ARG A 411 -17.84 10.86 -0.12
N PHE A 412 -17.29 10.65 1.08
CA PHE A 412 -17.65 9.61 2.08
C PHE A 412 -17.24 8.15 1.86
N GLY A 413 -17.21 7.59 0.66
CA GLY A 413 -17.00 6.13 0.57
C GLY A 413 -17.71 5.46 -0.57
N ASP A 414 -18.94 5.90 -0.84
CA ASP A 414 -19.79 5.33 -1.89
C ASP A 414 -19.27 5.59 -3.29
N ALA A 415 -18.32 6.53 -3.45
CA ALA A 415 -17.48 6.61 -4.62
C ALA A 415 -15.97 6.65 -4.33
N ARG A 416 -15.60 6.23 -3.11
CA ARG A 416 -14.24 5.79 -2.76
C ARG A 416 -14.18 4.26 -2.80
N ARG A 417 -14.57 3.71 -3.96
CA ARG A 417 -14.64 2.26 -4.19
C ARG A 417 -13.28 1.62 -3.88
N GLN A 418 -13.33 0.38 -3.39
CA GLN A 418 -12.18 -0.52 -3.35
C GLN A 418 -11.76 -0.96 -4.77
N GLU A 419 -12.74 -1.00 -5.69
CA GLU A 419 -12.60 -1.45 -7.08
C GLU A 419 -13.00 -0.37 -8.10
#